data_AF-A0A7X7NLC4-F1
#
_entry.id   AF-A0A7X7NLC4-F1
#
_cell.length_a   1.000
_cell.length_b   1.000
_cell.length_c   1.000
_cell.angle_alpha   90.00
_cell.angle_beta   90.00
_cell.angle_gamma   90.00
#
_symmetry.space_group_name_H-M   'P 1'
#
loop_
_entity.id
_entity.type
_entity.pdbx_description
1 polymer ?
#
loop_
_entity_poly.entity_id
_entity_poly.type
_entity_poly.pdbx_seq_one_letter_code
_entity_poly.pdbx_strand_id
1 'polypeptide(L)'
;MTLSASEFYEASLSLPPSVRKDIALRLLESVEVVDDAAVEEAWTAEILSRIDGIRRGDVQRVPHEEVGAGLAERRAARLAARQQS
;
A
#
# COMPACT_ATOMS: atom_id res chain seq x y z
N MET A 1 -33.87 -8.65 -11.92
CA MET A 1 -34.12 -7.34 -11.30
C MET A 1 -32.77 -6.73 -10.97
N THR A 2 -32.55 -5.47 -11.33
CA THR A 2 -31.33 -4.72 -10.95
C THR A 2 -31.67 -3.83 -9.76
N LEU A 3 -31.05 -4.04 -8.60
CA LEU A 3 -31.12 -3.09 -7.50
C LEU A 3 -30.26 -1.87 -7.82
N SER A 4 -30.72 -0.67 -7.47
CA SER A 4 -29.84 0.50 -7.40
C SER A 4 -28.86 0.38 -6.21
N ALA A 5 -27.76 1.14 -6.26
CA ALA A 5 -26.77 1.16 -5.17
C ALA A 5 -27.39 1.57 -3.83
N SER A 6 -28.31 2.54 -3.84
CA SER A 6 -29.00 3.01 -2.64
C SER A 6 -29.96 1.95 -2.08
N GLU A 7 -30.74 1.28 -2.94
CA GLU A 7 -31.62 0.19 -2.50
C GLU A 7 -30.82 -0.97 -1.91
N PHE A 8 -29.65 -1.29 -2.50
CA PHE A 8 -28.78 -2.34 -2.02
C PHE A 8 -28.16 -2.00 -0.65
N TYR A 9 -27.75 -0.75 -0.47
CA TYR A 9 -27.23 -0.25 0.80
C TYR A 9 -28.27 -0.37 1.92
N GLU A 10 -29.47 0.16 1.71
CA GLU A 10 -30.55 0.11 2.70
C GLU A 10 -30.97 -1.34 3.02
N ALA A 11 -31.09 -2.18 2.00
CA ALA A 11 -31.40 -3.60 2.19
C ALA A 11 -30.29 -4.31 3.00
N SER A 12 -29.02 -3.99 2.75
CA SER A 12 -27.88 -4.57 3.46
C SER A 12 -27.84 -4.12 4.93
N LEU A 13 -28.22 -2.89 5.24
CA LEU A 13 -28.27 -2.40 6.62
C LEU A 13 -29.29 -3.15 7.50
N SER A 14 -30.38 -3.64 6.90
CA SER A 14 -31.39 -4.43 7.59
C SER A 14 -30.92 -5.82 8.04
N LEU A 15 -29.80 -6.31 7.49
CA LEU A 15 -29.26 -7.63 7.79
C LEU A 15 -28.55 -7.67 9.16
N PRO A 16 -28.45 -8.86 9.80
CA PRO A 16 -27.66 -9.02 11.01
C PRO A 16 -26.19 -8.60 10.82
N PRO A 17 -25.52 -8.07 11.87
CA PRO A 17 -24.14 -7.59 11.75
C PRO A 17 -23.13 -8.59 11.16
N SER A 18 -23.26 -9.88 11.48
CA SER A 18 -22.42 -10.94 10.92
C SER A 18 -22.59 -11.08 9.41
N VAL A 19 -23.82 -11.07 8.93
CA VAL A 19 -24.15 -11.17 7.50
C VAL A 19 -23.66 -9.93 6.74
N ARG A 20 -23.78 -8.73 7.34
CA ARG A 20 -23.24 -7.50 6.75
C ARG A 20 -21.73 -7.56 6.58
N LYS A 21 -21.02 -8.08 7.59
CA LYS A 21 -19.56 -8.28 7.53
C LYS A 21 -19.18 -9.21 6.38
N ASP A 22 -19.87 -10.34 6.25
CA ASP A 22 -19.59 -11.31 5.19
C ASP A 22 -19.84 -10.74 3.79
N ILE A 23 -20.90 -9.95 3.62
CA ILE A 23 -21.20 -9.26 2.35
C ILE A 23 -20.13 -8.21 2.05
N ALA A 24 -19.75 -7.40 3.04
CA ALA A 24 -18.73 -6.37 2.86
C ALA A 24 -17.39 -6.96 2.44
N LEU A 25 -16.96 -8.08 3.05
CA LEU A 25 -15.72 -8.76 2.68
C LEU A 25 -15.76 -9.31 1.25
N ARG A 26 -16.84 -10.01 0.86
CA ARG A 26 -16.99 -10.52 -0.51
C ARG A 26 -17.02 -9.43 -1.56
N LEU A 27 -17.69 -8.30 -1.26
CA LEU A 27 -17.69 -7.14 -2.14
C LEU A 27 -16.30 -6.52 -2.25
N LEU A 28 -15.57 -6.41 -1.15
CA LEU A 28 -14.18 -5.93 -1.15
C LEU A 28 -13.28 -6.84 -1.99
N GLU A 29 -13.34 -8.15 -1.78
CA GLU A 29 -12.62 -9.16 -2.59
C GLU A 29 -12.95 -9.05 -4.08
N SER A 30 -14.18 -8.67 -4.45
CA SER A 30 -14.57 -8.47 -5.85
C SER A 30 -14.00 -7.20 -6.49
N VAL A 31 -13.59 -6.21 -5.69
CA VAL A 31 -12.98 -4.96 -6.15
C VAL A 31 -11.45 -5.05 -6.12
N GLU A 32 -10.88 -5.89 -5.25
CA GLU A 32 -9.46 -6.23 -5.20
C GLU A 32 -9.00 -7.08 -6.40
N VAL A 33 -9.50 -6.77 -7.60
CA VAL A 33 -8.86 -7.11 -8.88
C VAL A 33 -7.91 -5.97 -9.26
N VAL A 34 -7.10 -5.51 -8.29
CA VAL A 34 -5.77 -5.05 -8.70
C VAL A 34 -5.13 -6.33 -9.20
N ASP A 35 -4.71 -6.34 -10.47
CA ASP A 35 -3.94 -7.47 -10.98
C ASP A 35 -2.62 -7.48 -10.23
N ASP A 36 -2.62 -8.12 -9.06
CA ASP A 36 -1.46 -8.23 -8.18
C ASP A 36 -0.29 -8.81 -8.96
N ALA A 37 -0.56 -9.67 -9.95
CA ALA A 37 0.47 -10.17 -10.86
C ALA A 37 1.07 -9.06 -11.74
N ALA A 38 0.28 -8.11 -12.25
CA ALA A 38 0.79 -6.96 -12.98
C ALA A 38 1.59 -6.00 -12.07
N VAL A 39 1.18 -5.83 -10.81
CA VAL A 39 1.92 -5.04 -9.82
C VAL A 39 3.25 -5.73 -9.47
N GLU A 40 3.23 -7.03 -9.23
CA GLU A 40 4.41 -7.85 -8.99
C GLU A 40 5.37 -7.86 -10.18
N GLU A 41 4.86 -7.96 -11.40
CA GLU A 41 5.65 -7.89 -12.63
C GLU A 41 6.31 -6.52 -12.78
N ALA A 42 5.56 -5.43 -12.57
CA ALA A 42 6.09 -4.07 -12.62
C ALA A 42 7.19 -3.83 -11.57
N TRP A 43 7.00 -4.32 -10.34
CA TRP A 43 8.02 -4.23 -9.29
C TRP A 43 9.24 -5.10 -9.61
N THR A 44 9.05 -6.30 -10.17
CA THR A 44 10.14 -7.18 -10.59
C THR A 44 10.99 -6.51 -11.67
N ALA A 45 10.35 -5.93 -12.69
CA ALA A 45 11.03 -5.19 -13.75
C ALA A 45 11.83 -4.00 -13.21
N GLU A 46 11.24 -3.22 -12.30
CA GLU A 46 11.91 -2.07 -11.66
C GLU A 46 13.14 -2.50 -10.84
N ILE A 47 13.01 -3.57 -10.03
CA ILE A 47 14.12 -4.08 -9.21
C ILE A 47 15.27 -4.54 -10.10
N LEU A 48 14.99 -5.31 -11.16
CA LEU A 48 15.99 -5.77 -12.10
C LEU A 48 16.69 -4.59 -12.79
N SER A 49 15.92 -3.60 -13.26
CA SER A 49 16.43 -2.37 -13.86
C SER A 49 17.40 -1.62 -12.92
N ARG A 50 17.03 -1.48 -11.63
CA ARG A 50 17.89 -0.82 -10.63
C ARG A 50 19.16 -1.61 -10.32
N ILE A 51 19.07 -2.93 -10.20
CA ILE A 51 20.23 -3.80 -9.99
C ILE A 51 21.21 -3.64 -11.15
N ASP A 52 20.71 -3.64 -12.38
CA ASP A 52 21.57 -3.52 -13.56
C ASP A 52 22.17 -2.11 -13.68
N GLY A 53 21.41 -1.06 -13.35
CA GLY A 53 21.95 0.30 -13.24
C GLY A 53 23.07 0.41 -12.21
N ILE A 54 22.94 -0.26 -11.05
CA ILE A 54 24.00 -0.33 -10.05
C ILE A 54 25.24 -1.06 -10.60
N ARG A 55 25.04 -2.20 -11.28
CA ARG A 55 26.13 -3.00 -11.85
C ARG A 55 26.89 -2.26 -12.94
N ARG A 56 26.19 -1.49 -13.78
CA ARG A 56 26.80 -0.65 -14.83
C ARG A 56 27.48 0.60 -14.29
N GLY A 57 27.14 1.00 -13.06
CA GLY A 57 27.64 2.24 -12.45
C GLY A 57 26.86 3.48 -12.87
N ASP A 58 25.66 3.32 -13.44
CA ASP A 58 24.80 4.41 -13.90
C ASP A 58 24.12 5.14 -12.72
N VAL A 59 24.14 4.54 -11.54
CA VAL A 59 23.42 5.03 -10.35
C VAL A 59 24.40 5.50 -9.29
N GLN A 60 24.21 6.72 -8.81
CA GLN A 60 24.92 7.24 -7.65
C GLN A 60 24.44 6.51 -6.39
N ARG A 61 25.35 5.75 -5.77
CA ARG A 61 25.09 5.01 -4.54
C ARG A 61 25.41 5.86 -3.32
N VAL A 62 24.66 5.63 -2.25
CA VAL A 62 24.94 6.23 -0.93
C VAL A 62 25.54 5.14 -0.04
N PRO A 63 26.67 5.40 0.64
CA PRO A 63 27.23 4.49 1.63
C PRO A 63 26.22 4.12 2.73
N HIS A 64 26.26 2.88 3.20
CA HIS A 64 25.34 2.38 4.21
C HIS A 64 25.33 3.23 5.49
N GLU A 65 26.51 3.64 5.96
CA GLU A 65 26.68 4.47 7.15
C GLU A 65 25.96 5.82 7.04
N GLU A 66 26.01 6.45 5.86
CA GLU A 66 25.32 7.72 5.59
C GLU A 66 23.80 7.55 5.62
N VAL A 67 23.29 6.43 5.08
CA VAL A 67 21.86 6.10 5.15
C VAL A 67 21.41 5.93 6.60
N GLY A 68 22.20 5.21 7.40
CA GLY A 68 21.94 4.98 8.83
C GLY A 68 21.89 6.29 9.63
N ALA A 69 22.92 7.14 9.46
CA ALA A 69 23.00 8.44 10.11
C ALA A 69 21.78 9.33 9.75
N GLY A 70 21.45 9.44 8.46
CA GLY A 70 20.31 10.24 8.02
C GLY A 70 18.95 9.71 8.52
N LEU A 71 18.79 8.39 8.65
CA LEU A 71 17.58 7.80 9.25
C LEU A 71 17.46 8.12 10.75
N ALA A 72 18.57 8.07 11.48
CA ALA A 72 18.61 8.41 12.90
C ALA A 72 18.25 9.89 13.13
N GLU A 73 18.84 10.80 12.36
CA GLU A 73 18.55 12.23 12.42
C GLU A 73 17.06 12.52 12.13
N ARG A 74 16.51 11.96 11.04
CA ARG A 74 15.07 12.10 10.71
C ARG A 74 14.16 11.56 11.80
N ARG A 75 14.60 10.54 12.55
CA ARG A 75 13.83 9.99 13.67
C ARG A 75 13.87 10.92 14.87
N ALA A 76 15.06 11.44 15.21
CA ALA A 76 15.23 12.42 16.30
C ALA A 76 14.37 13.68 16.07
N ALA A 77 14.39 14.23 14.85
CA ALA A 77 13.58 15.40 14.48
C ALA A 77 12.07 15.16 14.68
N ARG A 78 11.56 13.99 14.26
CA ARG A 78 10.14 13.61 14.46
C ARG A 78 9.77 13.43 15.92
N LEU A 79 10.70 12.99 16.77
CA LEU A 79 10.47 12.86 18.22
C LEU A 79 10.42 14.23 18.88
N ALA A 80 11.37 15.12 18.55
CA ALA A 80 11.38 16.48 19.07
C ALA A 80 10.10 17.26 18.70
N ALA A 81 9.63 17.14 17.46
CA ALA A 81 8.40 17.80 17.01
C ALA A 81 7.15 17.35 17.79
N ARG A 82 7.07 16.07 18.18
CA ARG A 82 5.94 15.55 18.98
C ARG A 82 5.98 15.97 20.45
N GLN A 83 7.14 16.33 20.99
CA GLN A 83 7.29 16.77 22.37
C GLN A 83 6.96 18.26 22.54
N GLN A 84 6.88 19.00 21.44
CA GLN A 84 6.57 20.44 21.39
C GLN A 84 5.10 20.72 21.04
N SER A 85 4.30 19.69 20.73
CA SER A 85 2.85 19.75 20.50
C SER A 85 2.08 19.28 21.73
#